data_AF-A0A2N9VXH2-F1
#
_entry.id   AF-A0A2N9VXH2-F1
#
_cell.length_a   1.000
_cell.length_b   1.000
_cell.length_c   1.000
_cell.angle_alpha   90.00
_cell.angle_beta   90.00
_cell.angle_gamma   90.00
#
_symmetry.space_group_name_H-M   'P 1'
#
loop_
_entity.id
_entity.type
_entity.pdbx_description
1 polymer ?
#
loop_
_entity_poly.entity_id
_entity_poly.type
_entity_poly.pdbx_seq_one_letter_code
_entity_poly.pdbx_strand_id
1 'polypeptide(L)'
;MALGSQNEVFMFIWLLILLVGVFLMMRTGIKVQKEIVARDYSWRNFGLLSFAWLAITLSGFQSNCSEIGCQWSVQFGWLANLLHQIVPIQGFEPTRTIMLLICGYVIVTIYLLGHWIGWMLYCTRKLFQLAS
;
A
#
# COMPACT_ATOMS: atom_id res chain seq x y z
N MET A 1 -14.88 -33.79 -10.26
CA MET A 1 -13.40 -33.71 -10.11
C MET A 1 -12.80 -32.42 -10.70
N ALA A 2 -13.52 -31.28 -10.73
CA ALA A 2 -12.99 -30.01 -11.28
C ALA A 2 -12.74 -28.91 -10.23
N LEU A 3 -13.17 -29.10 -8.97
CA LEU A 3 -12.98 -28.09 -7.91
C LEU A 3 -11.54 -28.00 -7.38
N GLY A 4 -10.73 -29.07 -7.49
CA GLY A 4 -9.35 -29.08 -6.99
C GLY A 4 -8.42 -28.17 -7.80
N SER A 5 -8.50 -28.25 -9.14
CA SER A 5 -7.64 -27.48 -10.05
C SER A 5 -7.88 -25.96 -9.97
N GLN A 6 -9.13 -25.53 -9.78
CA GLN A 6 -9.46 -24.10 -9.71
C GLN A 6 -8.88 -23.43 -8.44
N ASN A 7 -8.94 -24.13 -7.30
CA ASN A 7 -8.40 -23.61 -6.03
C ASN A 7 -6.88 -23.53 -6.04
N GLU A 8 -6.20 -24.48 -6.69
CA GLU A 8 -4.74 -24.46 -6.84
C GLU A 8 -4.29 -23.26 -7.68
N VAL A 9 -4.94 -23.00 -8.82
CA VAL A 9 -4.62 -21.84 -9.67
C VAL A 9 -4.80 -20.53 -8.91
N PHE A 10 -5.89 -20.38 -8.13
CA PHE A 10 -6.08 -19.19 -7.29
C PHE A 10 -4.97 -19.04 -6.24
N MET A 11 -4.58 -20.12 -5.58
CA MET A 11 -3.51 -20.11 -4.59
C MET A 11 -2.17 -19.69 -5.20
N PHE A 12 -1.80 -20.21 -6.37
CA PHE A 12 -0.57 -19.82 -7.06
C PHE A 12 -0.57 -18.34 -7.46
N ILE A 13 -1.69 -17.81 -7.93
CA ILE A 13 -1.81 -16.39 -8.29
C ILE A 13 -1.61 -15.51 -7.06
N TRP A 14 -2.25 -15.82 -5.93
CA TRP A 14 -2.09 -15.08 -4.69
C TRP A 14 -0.64 -15.11 -4.18
N LEU A 15 -0.01 -16.28 -4.24
CA LEU A 15 1.39 -16.44 -3.83
C LEU A 15 2.33 -15.59 -4.71
N LEU A 16 2.12 -15.57 -6.03
CA LEU A 16 2.89 -14.73 -6.94
C LEU A 16 2.70 -13.24 -6.65
N ILE A 17 1.47 -12.79 -6.39
CA ILE A 17 1.18 -11.39 -6.03
C ILE A 17 1.91 -11.00 -4.75
N LEU A 18 1.88 -11.86 -3.73
CA LEU A 18 2.59 -11.62 -2.46
C LEU A 18 4.10 -11.55 -2.68
N LEU A 19 4.68 -12.48 -3.45
CA LEU A 19 6.11 -12.49 -3.75
C LEU A 19 6.55 -11.21 -4.49
N VAL A 20 5.78 -10.79 -5.50
CA VAL A 20 6.05 -9.54 -6.22
C VAL A 20 5.96 -8.33 -5.28
N GLY A 21 4.95 -8.29 -4.41
CA GLY A 21 4.80 -7.24 -3.41
C GLY A 21 6.01 -7.16 -2.48
N VAL A 22 6.45 -8.29 -1.92
CA VAL A 22 7.62 -8.37 -1.04
C VAL A 22 8.90 -7.95 -1.78
N PHE A 23 9.09 -8.43 -3.00
CA PHE A 23 10.24 -8.04 -3.83
C PHE A 23 10.27 -6.54 -4.08
N LEU A 24 9.15 -5.91 -4.42
CA LEU A 24 9.05 -4.47 -4.64
C LEU A 24 9.31 -3.68 -3.35
N MET A 25 8.80 -4.13 -2.20
CA MET A 25 9.08 -3.53 -0.90
C MET A 25 10.58 -3.55 -0.59
N MET A 26 11.22 -4.71 -0.74
CA MET A 26 12.67 -4.87 -0.48
C MET A 26 13.52 -4.02 -1.43
N ARG A 27 13.21 -4.05 -2.73
CA ARG A 27 13.90 -3.23 -3.74
C ARG A 27 13.78 -1.74 -3.41
N THR A 28 12.59 -1.29 -3.01
CA THR A 28 12.34 0.09 -2.60
C THR A 28 13.12 0.44 -1.34
N GLY A 29 13.15 -0.44 -0.34
CA GLY A 29 13.92 -0.23 0.90
C GLY A 29 15.42 -0.11 0.66
N ILE A 30 16.00 -0.97 -0.17
CA ILE A 30 17.42 -0.85 -0.55
C ILE A 30 17.69 0.46 -1.29
N LYS A 31 16.79 0.86 -2.21
CA LYS A 31 16.90 2.14 -2.92
C LYS A 31 16.87 3.32 -1.95
N VAL A 32 15.90 3.35 -1.03
CA VAL A 32 15.76 4.40 -0.02
C VAL A 32 16.98 4.46 0.90
N GLN A 33 17.49 3.32 1.36
CA GLN A 33 18.72 3.28 2.16
C GLN A 33 19.90 3.93 1.41
N LYS A 34 20.07 3.62 0.12
CA LYS A 34 21.12 4.22 -0.72
C LYS A 34 20.92 5.73 -0.88
N GLU A 35 19.70 6.18 -1.12
CA GLU A 35 19.37 7.61 -1.23
C GLU A 35 19.63 8.36 0.08
N ILE A 36 19.30 7.77 1.23
CA ILE A 36 19.60 8.35 2.55
C ILE A 36 21.10 8.50 2.75
N VAL A 37 21.89 7.47 2.43
CA VAL A 37 23.36 7.50 2.53
C VAL A 37 23.95 8.55 1.57
N ALA A 38 23.41 8.65 0.35
CA ALA A 38 23.82 9.64 -0.64
C ALA A 38 23.32 11.07 -0.35
N ARG A 39 22.52 11.28 0.70
CA ARG A 39 21.83 12.55 1.03
C ARG A 39 20.90 13.06 -0.08
N ASP A 40 20.45 12.19 -0.96
CA ASP A 40 19.52 12.49 -2.07
C ASP A 40 18.08 12.02 -1.75
N TYR A 41 17.81 11.70 -0.49
CA TYR A 41 16.52 11.22 -0.06
C TYR A 41 15.48 12.36 0.02
N SER A 42 14.40 12.22 -0.74
CA SER A 42 13.29 13.18 -0.74
C SER A 42 12.30 12.94 0.40
N TRP A 43 12.48 13.68 1.49
CA TRP A 43 11.53 13.75 2.59
C TRP A 43 10.14 14.22 2.18
N ARG A 44 10.06 15.06 1.14
CA ARG A 44 8.79 15.55 0.60
C ARG A 44 7.96 14.40 0.02
N ASN A 45 8.58 13.48 -0.72
CA ASN A 45 7.89 12.31 -1.26
C ASN A 45 7.42 11.37 -0.15
N PHE A 46 8.25 11.15 0.86
CA PHE A 46 7.86 10.35 2.02
C PHE A 46 6.66 10.97 2.76
N GLY A 47 6.69 12.28 3.00
CA GLY A 47 5.60 13.01 3.64
C GLY A 47 4.29 12.92 2.84
N LEU A 48 4.35 13.10 1.51
CA LEU A 48 3.18 12.96 0.63
C LEU A 48 2.62 11.54 0.64
N LEU A 49 3.47 10.52 0.54
CA LEU A 49 3.04 9.11 0.60
C LEU A 49 2.40 8.78 1.95
N SER A 50 3.00 9.25 3.05
CA SER A 50 2.50 9.04 4.41
C SER A 50 1.15 9.74 4.62
N PHE A 51 1.02 10.97 4.15
CA PHE A 51 -0.23 11.72 4.24
C PHE A 51 -1.33 11.10 3.40
N ALA A 52 -1.04 10.71 2.15
CA ALA A 52 -1.98 10.02 1.29
C ALA A 52 -2.44 8.68 1.90
N TRP A 53 -1.50 7.90 2.45
CA TRP A 53 -1.82 6.66 3.13
C TRP A 53 -2.68 6.90 4.38
N LEU A 54 -2.30 7.86 5.24
CA LEU A 54 -3.05 8.20 6.45
C LEU A 54 -4.46 8.72 6.15
N ALA A 55 -4.61 9.60 5.15
CA ALA A 55 -5.92 10.12 4.76
C ALA A 55 -6.87 8.99 4.33
N ILE A 56 -6.35 7.99 3.59
CA ILE A 56 -7.14 6.84 3.15
C ILE A 56 -7.48 5.92 4.34
N THR A 57 -6.48 5.62 5.18
CA THR A 57 -6.63 4.70 6.32
C THR A 57 -7.52 5.27 7.41
N LEU A 58 -7.30 6.52 7.82
CA LEU A 58 -8.03 7.15 8.94
C LEU A 58 -9.51 7.38 8.62
N SER A 59 -9.82 7.83 7.40
CA SER A 59 -11.20 8.00 6.96
C SER A 59 -11.95 6.67 6.84
N GLY A 60 -11.23 5.55 6.65
CA GLY A 60 -11.80 4.20 6.74
C GLY A 60 -12.23 3.77 8.15
N PHE A 61 -11.68 4.39 9.21
CA PHE A 61 -12.06 4.10 10.60
C PHE A 61 -13.28 4.90 11.09
N GLN A 62 -13.60 6.05 10.48
CA GLN A 62 -14.67 6.95 10.93
C GLN A 62 -16.08 6.60 10.39
N SER A 63 -16.21 5.67 9.45
CA SER A 63 -17.52 5.23 8.95
C SER A 63 -18.19 4.27 9.95
N ASN A 64 -19.24 4.74 10.63
CA ASN A 64 -20.13 3.96 11.50
C ASN A 64 -20.47 2.59 10.89
N CYS A 65 -20.24 1.50 11.65
CA CYS A 65 -20.42 0.14 11.18
C CYS A 65 -21.32 -0.72 12.07
N SER A 66 -22.16 -1.53 11.42
CA SER A 66 -22.91 -2.68 11.95
C SER A 66 -22.01 -3.94 12.04
N GLU A 67 -22.42 -4.89 12.90
CA GLU A 67 -21.66 -5.91 13.63
C GLU A 67 -20.70 -6.85 12.86
N ILE A 68 -20.78 -7.00 11.53
CA ILE A 68 -20.07 -8.11 10.85
C ILE A 68 -19.13 -7.62 9.72
N GLY A 69 -19.34 -6.43 9.16
CA GLY A 69 -18.61 -5.96 7.96
C GLY A 69 -17.32 -5.16 8.22
N CYS A 70 -17.10 -4.68 9.44
CA CYS A 70 -16.08 -3.66 9.71
C CYS A 70 -14.76 -4.15 10.30
N GLN A 71 -14.61 -5.44 10.62
CA GLN A 71 -13.44 -5.83 11.40
C GLN A 71 -12.11 -5.71 10.62
N TRP A 72 -12.10 -5.62 9.27
CA TRP A 72 -10.84 -5.79 8.52
C TRP A 72 -10.67 -5.02 7.19
N SER A 73 -11.58 -4.12 6.78
CA SER A 73 -11.48 -3.50 5.45
C SER A 73 -11.61 -1.98 5.47
N VAL A 74 -10.64 -1.29 4.84
CA VAL A 74 -10.72 0.14 4.54
C VAL A 74 -11.91 0.35 3.60
N GLN A 75 -12.92 1.09 4.03
CA GLN A 75 -14.07 1.39 3.17
C GLN A 75 -13.65 2.40 2.10
N PHE A 76 -13.44 1.96 0.86
CA PHE A 76 -13.13 2.86 -0.27
C PHE A 76 -14.35 3.60 -0.82
N GLY A 77 -15.56 3.33 -0.31
CA GLY A 77 -16.81 3.91 -0.78
C GLY A 77 -16.89 5.43 -0.65
N TRP A 78 -16.39 6.00 0.46
CA TRP A 78 -16.35 7.46 0.65
C TRP A 78 -15.42 8.13 -0.37
N LEU A 79 -14.28 7.52 -0.66
CA LEU A 79 -13.28 8.04 -1.59
C LEU A 79 -13.76 7.94 -3.04
N ALA A 80 -14.44 6.84 -3.40
CA ALA A 80 -15.09 6.70 -4.71
C ALA A 80 -16.17 7.77 -4.91
N ASN A 81 -16.99 8.03 -3.89
CA ASN A 81 -18.02 9.07 -3.95
C ASN A 81 -17.41 10.48 -4.09
N LEU A 82 -16.34 10.78 -3.34
CA LEU A 82 -15.61 12.04 -3.45
C LEU A 82 -15.00 12.21 -4.86
N LEU A 83 -14.41 11.15 -5.42
CA LEU A 83 -13.85 11.16 -6.78
C LEU A 83 -14.92 11.41 -7.84
N HIS A 84 -16.08 10.78 -7.73
CA HIS A 84 -17.21 11.02 -8.65
C HIS A 84 -17.78 12.44 -8.55
N GLN A 85 -17.67 13.09 -7.38
CA GLN A 85 -18.07 14.49 -7.19
C GLN A 85 -17.08 15.49 -7.78
N ILE A 86 -15.77 15.23 -7.65
CA ILE A 86 -14.70 16.15 -8.09
C ILE A 86 -14.40 15.97 -9.58
N VAL A 87 -14.40 14.73 -10.05
CA VAL A 87 -14.18 14.38 -11.44
C VAL A 87 -15.43 13.63 -11.89
N PRO A 88 -16.29 14.22 -12.74
CA PRO A 88 -17.39 13.49 -13.34
C PRO A 88 -16.80 12.49 -14.34
N ILE A 89 -16.36 11.34 -13.84
CA ILE A 89 -15.90 10.22 -14.65
C ILE A 89 -17.15 9.58 -15.27
N GLN A 90 -17.70 10.23 -16.30
CA GLN A 90 -18.82 9.71 -17.07
C GLN A 90 -18.35 8.43 -17.78
N GLY A 91 -18.91 7.28 -17.38
CA GLY A 91 -18.66 5.99 -18.05
C GLY A 91 -17.87 4.95 -17.26
N PHE A 92 -17.40 5.23 -16.04
CA PHE A 92 -16.82 4.19 -15.18
C PHE A 92 -17.88 3.57 -14.28
N GLU A 93 -18.04 2.24 -14.36
CA GLU A 93 -18.82 1.50 -13.38
C GLU A 93 -18.22 1.67 -11.98
N PRO A 94 -19.05 1.87 -10.93
CA PRO A 94 -18.59 2.11 -9.56
C PRO A 94 -17.65 1.02 -9.04
N THR A 95 -17.86 -0.23 -9.46
CA THR A 95 -16.99 -1.37 -9.12
C THR A 95 -15.57 -1.22 -9.65
N ARG A 96 -15.40 -0.68 -10.87
CA ARG A 96 -14.06 -0.45 -11.45
C ARG A 96 -13.32 0.67 -10.73
N THR A 97 -14.01 1.74 -10.35
CA THR A 97 -13.44 2.85 -9.57
C THR A 97 -12.93 2.36 -8.21
N ILE A 98 -13.72 1.53 -7.52
CA ILE A 98 -13.32 0.94 -6.22
C ILE A 98 -12.10 0.03 -6.39
N MET A 99 -12.07 -0.80 -7.43
CA MET A 99 -10.92 -1.68 -7.70
C MET A 99 -9.63 -0.87 -7.96
N LEU A 100 -9.72 0.23 -8.72
CA LEU A 100 -8.59 1.14 -8.95
C LEU A 100 -8.10 1.78 -7.65
N LEU A 101 -9.02 2.18 -6.76
CA LEU A 101 -8.68 2.72 -5.45
C LEU A 101 -7.97 1.71 -4.56
N ILE A 102 -8.44 0.46 -4.55
CA ILE A 102 -7.79 -0.64 -3.82
C ILE A 102 -6.38 -0.87 -4.38
N CYS A 103 -6.22 -0.97 -5.71
CA CYS A 103 -4.91 -1.13 -6.34
C CYS A 103 -3.96 0.03 -6.01
N GLY A 104 -4.45 1.27 -6.11
CA GLY A 104 -3.69 2.46 -5.76
C GLY A 104 -3.23 2.44 -4.30
N TYR A 105 -4.13 2.08 -3.38
CA TYR A 105 -3.81 1.96 -1.96
C TYR A 105 -2.77 0.86 -1.66
N VAL A 106 -2.88 -0.30 -2.30
CA VAL A 106 -1.87 -1.37 -2.19
C VAL A 106 -0.51 -0.89 -2.67
N ILE A 107 -0.45 -0.18 -3.80
CA ILE A 107 0.79 0.39 -4.34
C ILE A 107 1.39 1.41 -3.36
N VAL A 108 0.59 2.36 -2.87
CA VAL A 108 1.04 3.35 -1.88
C VAL A 108 1.56 2.67 -0.61
N THR A 109 0.87 1.63 -0.15
CA THR A 109 1.28 0.85 1.03
C THR A 109 2.61 0.14 0.80
N ILE A 110 2.81 -0.53 -0.33
CA ILE A 110 4.07 -1.17 -0.71
C ILE A 110 5.22 -0.16 -0.73
N TYR A 111 5.00 1.01 -1.34
CA TYR A 111 6.02 2.06 -1.39
C TYR A 111 6.34 2.61 0.00
N LEU A 112 5.33 2.86 0.83
CA LEU A 112 5.50 3.35 2.19
C LEU A 112 6.28 2.34 3.03
N LEU A 113 5.88 1.06 3.03
CA LEU A 113 6.60 0.00 3.73
C LEU A 113 8.04 -0.14 3.24
N GLY A 114 8.26 -0.01 1.92
CA GLY A 114 9.60 0.08 1.35
C GLY A 114 10.43 1.21 1.95
N HIS A 115 9.86 2.41 2.12
CA HIS A 115 10.56 3.53 2.78
C HIS A 115 10.91 3.20 4.22
N TRP A 116 9.98 2.60 4.98
CA TRP A 116 10.21 2.21 6.38
C TRP A 116 11.32 1.17 6.51
N ILE A 117 11.37 0.17 5.61
CA ILE A 117 12.45 -0.81 5.54
C ILE A 117 13.79 -0.10 5.26
N GLY A 118 13.82 0.84 4.31
CA GLY A 118 15.05 1.59 4.01
C GLY A 118 15.56 2.39 5.19
N TRP A 119 14.67 3.01 5.95
CA TRP A 119 14.97 3.68 7.21
C TRP A 119 15.53 2.72 8.26
N MET A 120 14.87 1.58 8.47
CA MET A 120 15.35 0.55 9.40
C MET A 120 16.74 0.07 9.03
N LEU A 121 16.99 -0.28 7.75
CA LEU A 121 18.31 -0.73 7.28
C LEU A 121 19.39 0.33 7.49
N TYR A 122 19.08 1.61 7.26
CA TYR A 122 20.01 2.71 7.53
C TYR A 122 20.32 2.82 9.03
N CYS A 123 19.28 2.86 9.88
CA CYS A 123 19.41 2.97 11.33
C CYS A 123 20.18 1.78 11.92
N THR A 124 19.86 0.54 11.52
CA THR A 124 20.55 -0.67 11.95
C THR A 124 22.04 -0.60 11.58
N ARG A 125 22.37 -0.23 10.34
CA ARG A 125 23.77 -0.09 9.91
C ARG A 125 24.51 0.95 10.76
N LYS A 126 23.88 2.10 11.04
CA LYS A 126 24.48 3.16 11.85
C LYS A 126 24.68 2.74 13.31
N LEU A 127 23.73 2.01 13.89
CA LEU A 127 23.84 1.47 15.25
C LEU A 127 24.97 0.45 15.36
N PHE A 128 25.10 -0.46 14.39
CA PHE A 128 26.21 -1.41 14.36
C PHE A 128 27.58 -0.71 14.29
N GLN A 129 27.69 0.37 13.52
CA GLN A 129 28.93 1.17 13.44
C GLN A 129 29.27 1.92 14.73
N LEU A 130 28.27 2.26 15.55
CA LEU A 130 28.48 2.91 16.83
C LEU A 130 28.83 1.91 17.95
N ALA A 131 28.44 0.65 17.78
CA ALA A 131 28.69 -0.43 18.73
C ALA A 131 30.02 -1.19 18.45
N SER A 132 30.64 -0.97 17.29
CA SER A 132 31.96 -1.48 16.91
C SER A 132 33.06 -0.47 17.17
#